data_AF-A0A9D1SMG2-F1
#
_entry.id   AF-A0A9D1SMG2-F1
#
_cell.length_a   1.000
_cell.length_b   1.000
_cell.length_c   1.000
_cell.angle_alpha   90.00
_cell.angle_beta   90.00
_cell.angle_gamma   90.00
#
_symmetry.space_group_name_H-M   'P 1'
#
loop_
_entity.id
_entity.type
_entity.pdbx_description
1 polymer ?
#
loop_
_entity_poly.entity_id
_entity_poly.type
_entity_poly.pdbx_seq_one_letter_code
_entity_poly.pdbx_strand_id
1 'polypeptide(L)'
;MSFVKKSCSALLVLVLLAGLFAGCTQAQPAAQADAVLSAVSPVEETVDLHTFGQKTFLSGPNALLGLYAGGQKEKSRPLAVEFSWTYAGDAKDGFTLSLSEAADMTDSVTYTTNETRLSVYNLKIGTTYYWTVSTADTQSAVASFTTSDQAPRNLYVDGVTNVRDLGGWETQNGSRTKQGMIYRCGRLNESDTDTVNIEITDSGRQTMLDTLGIRTEIDVRMAATKETGGITASPLGDSVVYINCPMEWDGKMFADNQAQILKIFSVLADENSYPLIIHCNIGTDRTGMLSFLINALLGVPEESLYKDYLFSNFGNIGGKRPLKNLLNADYYQAVMDSKGQTLSEKTYNCLLGIGVPGEQLDRVIELLSA
;
A
#
# COMPACT_ATOMS: atom_id res chain seq x y z
N MET A 1 62.84 27.83 -48.46
CA MET A 1 62.45 27.49 -47.07
C MET A 1 63.71 27.30 -46.24
N SER A 2 63.68 27.73 -44.98
CA SER A 2 64.78 27.89 -43.99
C SER A 2 65.68 29.12 -44.22
N PHE A 3 65.55 30.20 -43.41
CA PHE A 3 66.08 30.44 -42.04
C PHE A 3 67.62 30.48 -42.05
N VAL A 4 68.33 31.49 -41.53
CA VAL A 4 68.34 31.99 -40.13
C VAL A 4 68.90 33.44 -40.06
N LYS A 5 68.32 34.25 -39.16
CA LYS A 5 68.68 35.63 -38.73
C LYS A 5 69.93 35.63 -37.82
N LYS A 6 70.88 36.58 -37.97
CA LYS A 6 71.07 37.83 -37.17
C LYS A 6 70.86 37.68 -35.65
N SER A 7 71.59 38.27 -34.71
CA SER A 7 72.79 39.13 -34.58
C SER A 7 72.82 39.59 -33.11
N CYS A 8 74.00 40.02 -32.63
CA CYS A 8 74.25 41.06 -31.60
C CYS A 8 73.72 40.84 -30.17
N SER A 9 74.57 40.75 -29.15
CA SER A 9 75.47 41.76 -28.53
C SER A 9 74.85 42.49 -27.34
N ALA A 10 75.50 42.29 -26.20
CA ALA A 10 75.98 43.31 -25.26
C ALA A 10 75.05 43.92 -24.18
N LEU A 11 75.70 43.98 -23.01
CA LEU A 11 75.70 45.01 -21.95
C LEU A 11 74.85 44.82 -20.68
N LEU A 12 75.63 44.71 -19.59
CA LEU A 12 75.35 45.02 -18.19
C LEU A 12 74.43 46.23 -17.98
N VAL A 13 73.44 46.07 -17.09
CA VAL A 13 72.91 47.17 -16.27
C VAL A 13 72.68 46.67 -14.85
N LEU A 14 73.33 47.35 -13.90
CA LEU A 14 73.16 47.26 -12.45
C LEU A 14 71.83 47.94 -12.07
N VAL A 15 70.95 47.29 -11.30
CA VAL A 15 69.82 47.96 -10.64
C VAL A 15 69.71 47.47 -9.20
N LEU A 16 69.81 48.42 -8.26
CA LEU A 16 69.51 48.28 -6.83
C LEU A 16 68.05 47.88 -6.63
N LEU A 17 67.79 46.79 -5.90
CA LEU A 17 66.47 46.45 -5.38
C LEU A 17 66.34 46.93 -3.93
N ALA A 18 65.50 47.94 -3.73
CA ALA A 18 64.99 48.36 -2.44
C ALA A 18 63.98 47.33 -1.92
N GLY A 19 64.10 46.97 -0.64
CA GLY A 19 63.17 46.07 0.05
C GLY A 19 61.80 46.73 0.26
N LEU A 20 60.76 46.03 -0.17
CA LEU A 20 59.38 46.25 0.23
C LEU A 20 58.90 44.95 0.91
N PHE A 21 58.74 45.01 2.23
CA PHE A 21 58.07 43.97 3.01
C PHE A 21 56.57 43.99 2.65
N ALA A 22 56.15 43.07 1.79
CA ALA A 22 54.73 42.74 1.62
C ALA A 22 54.35 41.69 2.66
N GLY A 23 53.48 42.05 3.60
CA GLY A 23 52.93 41.16 4.60
C GLY A 23 52.12 40.04 3.95
N CYS A 24 52.50 38.79 4.23
CA CYS A 24 51.66 37.63 3.98
C CYS A 24 50.51 37.64 5.00
N THR A 25 49.33 38.11 4.62
CA THR A 25 48.08 37.75 5.29
C THR A 25 47.78 36.29 4.96
N GLN A 26 47.98 35.40 5.92
CA GLN A 26 47.43 34.05 5.87
C GLN A 26 45.89 34.19 5.82
N ALA A 27 45.30 33.78 4.70
CA ALA A 27 43.86 33.59 4.63
C ALA A 27 43.47 32.50 5.65
N GLN A 28 42.64 32.86 6.63
CA GLN A 28 41.92 31.87 7.44
C GLN A 28 41.14 30.95 6.50
N PRO A 29 41.11 29.63 6.75
CA PRO A 29 40.15 28.77 6.09
C PRO A 29 38.76 29.34 6.37
N ALA A 30 37.97 29.58 5.32
CA ALA A 30 36.56 29.87 5.50
C ALA A 30 35.97 28.75 6.36
N ALA A 31 35.34 29.11 7.48
CA ALA A 31 34.57 28.16 8.26
C ALA A 31 33.60 27.48 7.30
N GLN A 32 33.76 26.16 7.14
CA GLN A 32 32.84 25.35 6.38
C GLN A 32 31.48 25.52 7.09
N ALA A 33 30.54 26.19 6.44
CA ALA A 33 29.20 26.35 7.02
C ALA A 33 28.68 24.96 7.37
N ASP A 34 28.28 24.76 8.63
CA ASP A 34 27.75 23.46 9.07
C ASP A 34 26.64 23.05 8.10
N ALA A 35 26.71 21.82 7.59
CA ALA A 35 25.74 21.32 6.65
C ALA A 35 24.36 21.23 7.34
N VAL A 36 23.45 22.12 6.96
CA VAL A 36 22.10 22.17 7.52
C VAL A 36 21.17 21.29 6.70
N LEU A 37 20.60 20.27 7.34
CA LEU A 37 19.60 19.37 6.77
C LEU A 37 18.28 19.53 7.52
N SER A 38 17.21 19.91 6.81
CA SER A 38 15.92 20.22 7.43
C SER A 38 14.76 19.57 6.67
N ALA A 39 13.90 18.86 7.40
CA ALA A 39 12.62 18.39 6.89
C ALA A 39 11.72 19.57 6.50
N VAL A 40 10.99 19.43 5.38
CA VAL A 40 10.10 20.49 4.84
C VAL A 40 8.65 20.04 4.80
N SER A 41 8.37 18.87 4.23
CA SER A 41 7.02 18.30 4.16
C SER A 41 7.11 16.78 4.09
N PRO A 42 6.18 16.04 4.71
CA PRO A 42 5.09 16.55 5.55
C PRO A 42 5.52 16.86 6.99
N VAL A 43 5.03 17.96 7.57
CA VAL A 43 5.35 18.40 8.96
C VAL A 43 4.10 18.94 9.64
N GLU A 44 3.73 18.36 10.78
CA GLU A 44 2.59 18.73 11.63
C GLU A 44 1.25 18.86 10.88
N GLU A 45 1.08 18.06 9.84
CA GLU A 45 -0.10 18.10 8.97
C GLU A 45 -0.82 16.76 8.85
N THR A 46 -2.07 16.80 8.37
CA THR A 46 -2.81 15.61 7.96
C THR A 46 -2.72 15.43 6.45
N VAL A 47 -2.19 14.29 6.00
CA VAL A 47 -1.96 13.98 4.58
C VAL A 47 -3.06 13.04 4.07
N ASP A 48 -3.77 13.45 3.03
CA ASP A 48 -4.75 12.60 2.35
C ASP A 48 -4.07 11.58 1.43
N LEU A 49 -4.48 10.31 1.53
CA LEU A 49 -4.00 9.23 0.66
C LEU A 49 -4.93 8.96 -0.53
N HIS A 50 -6.16 9.47 -0.48
CA HIS A 50 -7.13 9.32 -1.57
C HIS A 50 -7.01 10.46 -2.58
N THR A 51 -7.17 10.13 -3.86
CA THR A 51 -7.41 11.15 -4.89
C THR A 51 -8.73 11.89 -4.61
N PHE A 52 -8.87 13.09 -5.17
CA PHE A 52 -10.12 13.87 -5.05
C PHE A 52 -11.37 13.05 -5.42
N GLY A 53 -11.32 12.28 -6.51
CA GLY A 53 -12.45 11.46 -6.96
C GLY A 53 -12.80 10.31 -6.00
N GLN A 54 -11.78 9.68 -5.41
CA GLN A 54 -11.97 8.63 -4.39
C GLN A 54 -12.58 9.22 -3.12
N LYS A 55 -11.97 10.29 -2.56
CA LYS A 55 -12.42 10.98 -1.35
C LYS A 55 -13.86 11.48 -1.49
N THR A 56 -14.18 12.12 -2.61
CA THR A 56 -15.54 12.64 -2.87
C THR A 56 -16.57 11.51 -2.97
N PHE A 57 -16.21 10.36 -3.57
CA PHE A 57 -17.09 9.20 -3.58
C PHE A 57 -17.29 8.61 -2.18
N LEU A 58 -16.22 8.45 -1.41
CA LEU A 58 -16.26 7.84 -0.08
C LEU A 58 -17.09 8.68 0.90
N SER A 59 -17.00 10.01 0.82
CA SER A 59 -17.80 10.93 1.64
C SER A 59 -19.20 11.25 1.06
N GLY A 60 -19.46 10.87 -0.21
CA GLY A 60 -20.68 11.23 -0.93
C GLY A 60 -21.72 10.09 -1.01
N PRO A 61 -22.88 10.32 -1.63
CA PRO A 61 -23.87 9.27 -1.84
C PRO A 61 -23.44 8.24 -2.90
N ASN A 62 -23.78 6.97 -2.68
CA ASN A 62 -23.42 5.84 -3.56
C ASN A 62 -23.91 6.01 -5.01
N ALA A 63 -25.02 6.73 -5.22
CA ALA A 63 -25.59 7.00 -6.54
C ALA A 63 -24.64 7.80 -7.46
N LEU A 64 -23.72 8.59 -6.90
CA LEU A 64 -22.78 9.43 -7.65
C LEU A 64 -21.52 8.70 -8.10
N LEU A 65 -21.36 7.41 -7.75
CA LEU A 65 -20.20 6.60 -8.14
C LEU A 65 -19.84 6.74 -9.63
N GLY A 66 -20.85 6.77 -10.51
CA GLY A 66 -20.66 6.85 -11.95
C GLY A 66 -19.96 8.12 -12.45
N LEU A 67 -19.87 9.18 -11.63
CA LEU A 67 -19.11 10.39 -11.94
C LEU A 67 -17.60 10.19 -11.79
N TYR A 68 -17.18 9.27 -10.91
CA TYR A 68 -15.78 9.10 -10.52
C TYR A 68 -15.18 7.82 -11.11
N ALA A 69 -15.97 6.75 -11.12
CA ALA A 69 -15.50 5.39 -11.36
C ALA A 69 -16.55 4.54 -12.12
N GLY A 70 -16.05 3.68 -13.00
CA GLY A 70 -16.87 2.84 -13.89
C GLY A 70 -16.27 1.48 -14.23
N GLY A 71 -15.16 1.11 -13.60
CA GLY A 71 -14.56 -0.22 -13.69
C GLY A 71 -13.76 -0.52 -14.97
N GLN A 72 -13.47 0.48 -15.81
CA GLN A 72 -12.80 0.30 -17.11
C GLN A 72 -11.34 0.73 -17.13
N LYS A 73 -10.87 1.39 -16.07
CA LYS A 73 -9.50 1.91 -15.94
C LYS A 73 -9.07 1.82 -14.49
N GLU A 74 -7.79 1.54 -14.28
CA GLU A 74 -7.18 1.54 -12.96
C GLU A 74 -7.09 2.97 -12.41
N LYS A 75 -7.97 3.27 -11.46
CA LYS A 75 -8.07 4.50 -10.67
C LYS A 75 -8.15 4.20 -9.17
N SER A 76 -7.93 2.96 -8.74
CA SER A 76 -7.99 2.53 -7.34
C SER A 76 -6.70 2.81 -6.58
N ARG A 77 -5.59 3.10 -7.28
CA ARG A 77 -4.30 3.47 -6.67
C ARG A 77 -4.41 4.75 -5.80
N PRO A 78 -3.71 4.81 -4.65
CA PRO A 78 -3.67 5.98 -3.77
C PRO A 78 -2.74 7.08 -4.31
N LEU A 79 -2.78 8.24 -3.67
CA LEU A 79 -1.71 9.25 -3.73
C LEU A 79 -0.52 8.77 -2.90
N ALA A 80 0.69 9.13 -3.32
CA ALA A 80 1.86 9.00 -2.46
C ALA A 80 1.88 10.11 -1.41
N VAL A 81 2.58 9.86 -0.31
CA VAL A 81 3.05 10.92 0.57
C VAL A 81 4.38 11.43 0.00
N GLU A 82 4.42 12.73 -0.32
CA GLU A 82 5.58 13.39 -0.90
C GLU A 82 6.45 13.97 0.22
N PHE A 83 7.60 13.34 0.47
CA PHE A 83 8.61 13.83 1.40
C PHE A 83 9.54 14.81 0.70
N SER A 84 9.90 15.90 1.36
CA SER A 84 10.89 16.87 0.87
C SER A 84 11.67 17.51 2.00
N TRP A 85 12.90 17.91 1.69
CA TRP A 85 13.82 18.54 2.64
C TRP A 85 14.72 19.56 1.95
N THR A 86 15.36 20.41 2.74
CA THR A 86 16.45 21.28 2.28
C THR A 86 17.78 20.77 2.79
N TYR A 87 18.81 20.91 1.98
CA TYR A 87 20.18 20.57 2.36
C TYR A 87 21.16 21.62 1.86
N ALA A 88 21.92 22.21 2.76
CA ALA A 88 22.99 23.14 2.45
C ALA A 88 24.35 22.42 2.52
N GLY A 89 24.63 21.58 1.53
CA GLY A 89 25.87 20.81 1.44
C GLY A 89 25.97 20.01 0.14
N ASP A 90 27.01 19.18 0.02
CA ASP A 90 27.20 18.25 -1.10
C ASP A 90 26.84 16.83 -0.63
N ALA A 91 25.74 16.26 -1.13
CA ALA A 91 25.25 14.95 -0.73
C ALA A 91 25.80 13.87 -1.66
N LYS A 92 27.11 13.63 -1.60
CA LYS A 92 27.80 12.71 -2.52
C LYS A 92 27.25 11.28 -2.47
N ASP A 93 26.83 10.85 -1.29
CA ASP A 93 26.29 9.51 -1.04
C ASP A 93 24.75 9.48 -1.00
N GLY A 94 24.10 10.59 -1.38
CA GLY A 94 22.65 10.73 -1.37
C GLY A 94 22.08 10.96 0.04
N PHE A 95 20.78 10.67 0.16
CA PHE A 95 19.98 10.85 1.36
C PHE A 95 19.29 9.55 1.75
N THR A 96 19.14 9.34 3.05
CA THR A 96 18.32 8.26 3.63
C THR A 96 17.16 8.88 4.41
N LEU A 97 15.94 8.67 3.91
CA LEU A 97 14.69 8.92 4.65
C LEU A 97 14.44 7.74 5.58
N SER A 98 14.28 8.00 6.88
CA SER A 98 13.82 7.01 7.86
C SER A 98 12.41 7.37 8.31
N LEU A 99 11.49 6.41 8.32
CA LEU A 99 10.07 6.59 8.63
C LEU A 99 9.62 5.53 9.65
N SER A 100 8.96 5.96 10.73
CA SER A 100 8.48 5.07 11.80
C SER A 100 7.08 5.47 12.27
N GLU A 101 6.34 4.51 12.81
CA GLU A 101 5.10 4.75 13.57
C GLU A 101 5.39 5.11 15.04
N ALA A 102 6.64 4.95 15.50
CA ALA A 102 7.09 5.23 16.86
C ALA A 102 7.83 6.58 16.95
N ALA A 103 7.49 7.38 17.96
CA ALA A 103 8.04 8.72 18.18
C ALA A 103 9.56 8.74 18.44
N ASP A 104 10.11 7.62 18.93
CA ASP A 104 11.53 7.43 19.20
C ASP A 104 12.30 6.87 17.99
N MET A 105 11.65 6.77 16.82
CA MET A 105 12.21 6.26 15.56
C MET A 105 12.64 4.77 15.60
N THR A 106 12.22 4.01 16.60
CA THR A 106 12.38 2.54 16.59
C THR A 106 11.63 1.91 15.41
N ASP A 107 12.09 0.75 14.93
CA ASP A 107 11.49 0.02 13.80
C ASP A 107 11.31 0.84 12.51
N SER A 108 12.20 1.83 12.29
CA SER A 108 12.15 2.68 11.10
C SER A 108 12.36 1.88 9.81
N VAL A 109 11.52 2.17 8.81
CA VAL A 109 11.74 1.77 7.42
C VAL A 109 12.55 2.86 6.72
N THR A 110 13.56 2.46 5.96
CA THR A 110 14.49 3.39 5.30
C THR A 110 14.35 3.39 3.78
N TYR A 111 14.45 4.57 3.17
CA TYR A 111 14.43 4.78 1.73
C TYR A 111 15.62 5.64 1.32
N THR A 112 16.28 5.31 0.20
CA THR A 112 17.44 6.07 -0.29
C THR A 112 17.16 6.80 -1.58
N THR A 113 17.68 8.02 -1.74
CA THR A 113 17.55 8.81 -2.97
C THR A 113 18.71 9.81 -3.13
N ASN A 114 18.98 10.22 -4.37
CA ASN A 114 19.91 11.32 -4.67
C ASN A 114 19.20 12.67 -4.85
N GLU A 115 17.87 12.70 -4.76
CA GLU A 115 17.07 13.93 -4.81
C GLU A 115 16.74 14.41 -3.39
N THR A 116 16.39 15.69 -3.25
CA THR A 116 15.90 16.27 -1.97
C THR A 116 14.40 16.04 -1.74
N ARG A 117 13.87 14.97 -2.34
CA ARG A 117 12.47 14.56 -2.26
C ARG A 117 12.32 13.07 -2.55
N LEU A 118 11.28 12.47 -2.01
CA LEU A 118 10.94 11.07 -2.25
C LEU A 118 9.44 10.83 -2.01
N SER A 119 8.81 10.04 -2.86
CA SER A 119 7.40 9.66 -2.72
C SER A 119 7.30 8.28 -2.06
N VAL A 120 6.53 8.15 -0.97
CA VAL A 120 6.25 6.87 -0.31
C VAL A 120 4.77 6.52 -0.49
N TYR A 121 4.51 5.31 -0.95
CA TYR A 121 3.16 4.76 -1.06
C TYR A 121 2.84 3.82 0.11
N ASN A 122 1.57 3.43 0.22
CA ASN A 122 1.11 2.32 1.06
C ASN A 122 1.28 2.53 2.56
N LEU A 123 1.30 3.78 3.05
CA LEU A 123 1.21 4.03 4.49
C LEU A 123 -0.16 3.63 5.03
N LYS A 124 -0.25 3.36 6.33
CA LYS A 124 -1.53 3.09 7.01
C LYS A 124 -2.35 4.39 7.08
N ILE A 125 -3.68 4.26 7.06
CA ILE A 125 -4.60 5.40 7.27
C ILE A 125 -4.74 5.68 8.78
N GLY A 126 -5.08 6.93 9.12
CA GLY A 126 -5.31 7.34 10.51
C GLY A 126 -4.11 7.10 11.43
N THR A 127 -2.90 7.18 10.90
CA THR A 127 -1.66 6.81 11.59
C THR A 127 -0.72 8.00 11.62
N THR A 128 -0.18 8.30 12.80
CA THR A 128 0.89 9.29 12.96
C THR A 128 2.23 8.63 12.65
N TYR A 129 2.99 9.27 11.77
CA TYR A 129 4.32 8.85 11.39
C TYR A 129 5.35 9.89 11.83
N TYR A 130 6.51 9.40 12.23
CA TYR A 130 7.70 10.18 12.59
C TYR A 130 8.78 9.88 11.58
N TRP A 131 9.51 10.90 11.16
CA TRP A 131 10.52 10.72 10.13
C TRP A 131 11.70 11.66 10.28
N THR A 132 12.83 11.18 9.76
CA THR A 132 14.07 11.95 9.64
C THR A 132 14.63 11.74 8.24
N VAL A 133 15.45 12.69 7.80
CA VAL A 133 16.33 12.49 6.65
C VAL A 133 17.77 12.64 7.11
N SER A 134 18.65 11.82 6.57
CA SER A 134 20.08 11.83 6.89
C SER A 134 20.93 11.80 5.61
N THR A 135 22.13 12.38 5.70
CA THR A 135 23.27 12.04 4.85
C THR A 135 24.26 11.21 5.68
N ALA A 136 25.45 10.91 5.15
CA ALA A 136 26.51 10.26 5.91
C ALA A 136 26.96 11.09 7.14
N ASP A 137 26.87 12.42 7.06
CA ASP A 137 27.48 13.34 8.02
C ASP A 137 26.48 14.02 8.96
N THR A 138 25.20 14.08 8.60
CA THR A 138 24.19 14.84 9.36
C THR A 138 22.80 14.24 9.23
N GLN A 139 21.92 14.58 10.17
CA GLN A 139 20.52 14.16 10.21
C GLN A 139 19.63 15.35 10.60
N SER A 140 18.43 15.41 10.01
CA SER A 140 17.41 16.36 10.42
C SER A 140 16.90 16.09 11.83
N ALA A 141 16.24 17.09 12.42
CA ALA A 141 15.33 16.84 13.53
C ALA A 141 14.21 15.87 13.12
N VAL A 142 13.62 15.19 14.10
CA VAL A 142 12.43 14.35 13.87
C VAL A 142 11.25 15.25 13.52
N ALA A 143 10.68 15.01 12.35
CA ALA A 143 9.41 15.58 11.92
C ALA A 143 8.30 14.54 12.10
N SER A 144 7.04 14.99 12.12
CA SER A 144 5.90 14.08 12.18
C SER A 144 4.74 14.58 11.33
N PHE A 145 3.89 13.67 10.89
CA PHE A 145 2.62 13.97 10.21
C PHE A 145 1.61 12.85 10.51
N THR A 146 0.36 13.05 10.16
CA THR A 146 -0.69 12.02 10.31
C THR A 146 -1.35 11.76 8.96
N THR A 147 -1.62 10.50 8.62
CA THR A 147 -2.42 10.17 7.43
C THR A 147 -3.90 10.33 7.73
N SER A 148 -4.71 10.74 6.75
CA SER A 148 -6.17 10.76 6.91
C SER A 148 -6.70 9.35 7.20
N ASP A 149 -7.81 9.26 7.93
CA ASP A 149 -8.35 8.01 8.50
C ASP A 149 -9.52 7.42 7.69
N GLN A 150 -9.80 7.98 6.52
CA GLN A 150 -10.88 7.53 5.65
C GLN A 150 -10.54 6.16 5.05
N ALA A 151 -11.41 5.17 5.25
CA ALA A 151 -11.28 3.84 4.67
C ALA A 151 -11.95 3.74 3.29
N PRO A 152 -11.53 2.80 2.42
CA PRO A 152 -10.47 1.81 2.62
C PRO A 152 -9.07 2.38 2.44
N ARG A 153 -8.07 1.74 3.05
CA ARG A 153 -6.65 1.93 2.71
C ARG A 153 -6.36 1.21 1.38
N ASN A 154 -6.51 1.93 0.28
CA ASN A 154 -6.14 1.47 -1.05
C ASN A 154 -4.62 1.53 -1.25
N LEU A 155 -4.10 0.60 -2.04
CA LEU A 155 -2.66 0.35 -2.16
C LEU A 155 -2.20 0.44 -3.60
N TYR A 156 -0.98 0.94 -3.78
CA TYR A 156 -0.25 0.86 -5.02
C TYR A 156 0.58 -0.42 -5.01
N VAL A 157 0.24 -1.36 -5.89
CA VAL A 157 1.11 -2.48 -6.24
C VAL A 157 1.19 -2.52 -7.75
N ASP A 158 2.40 -2.45 -8.28
CA ASP A 158 2.59 -2.42 -9.72
C ASP A 158 2.23 -3.76 -10.38
N GLY A 159 1.64 -3.71 -11.57
CA GLY A 159 1.07 -4.88 -12.25
C GLY A 159 -0.23 -5.43 -11.66
N VAL A 160 -0.74 -4.90 -10.54
CA VAL A 160 -1.97 -5.42 -9.90
C VAL A 160 -3.04 -4.33 -9.80
N THR A 161 -4.29 -4.71 -10.10
CA THR A 161 -5.47 -3.84 -9.99
C THR A 161 -6.22 -4.06 -8.69
N ASN A 162 -6.94 -3.04 -8.24
CA ASN A 162 -7.95 -3.16 -7.18
C ASN A 162 -7.38 -3.61 -5.81
N VAL A 163 -6.15 -3.21 -5.50
CA VAL A 163 -5.44 -3.63 -4.28
C VAL A 163 -5.80 -2.73 -3.10
N ARG A 164 -6.17 -3.32 -1.97
CA ARG A 164 -6.41 -2.60 -0.71
C ARG A 164 -6.31 -3.49 0.52
N ASP A 165 -6.07 -2.84 1.65
CA ASP A 165 -6.24 -3.44 2.97
C ASP A 165 -7.73 -3.63 3.25
N LEU A 166 -8.07 -4.75 3.87
CA LEU A 166 -9.43 -5.03 4.33
C LEU A 166 -9.69 -4.40 5.70
N GLY A 167 -8.62 -4.08 6.44
CA GLY A 167 -8.63 -3.37 7.70
C GLY A 167 -8.80 -1.85 7.56
N GLY A 168 -8.83 -1.17 8.70
CA GLY A 168 -8.92 0.28 8.77
C GLY A 168 -10.34 0.83 8.80
N TRP A 169 -11.38 -0.01 8.82
CA TRP A 169 -12.77 0.44 8.92
C TRP A 169 -13.17 0.68 10.37
N GLU A 170 -13.90 1.76 10.63
CA GLU A 170 -14.57 1.96 11.91
C GLU A 170 -15.68 0.94 12.10
N THR A 171 -15.78 0.40 13.31
CA THR A 171 -16.84 -0.52 13.73
C THR A 171 -17.97 0.26 14.43
N GLN A 172 -19.13 -0.37 14.57
CA GLN A 172 -20.26 0.21 15.31
C GLN A 172 -19.94 0.53 16.79
N ASN A 173 -18.89 -0.09 17.35
CA ASN A 173 -18.45 0.14 18.73
C ASN A 173 -17.40 1.25 18.85
N GLY A 174 -17.05 1.92 17.75
CA GLY A 174 -16.06 3.00 17.72
C GLY A 174 -14.60 2.54 17.69
N SER A 175 -14.35 1.23 17.64
CA SER A 175 -13.01 0.68 17.35
C SER A 175 -12.75 0.63 15.85
N ARG A 176 -11.53 0.26 15.44
CA ARG A 176 -11.16 0.09 14.03
C ARG A 176 -10.75 -1.36 13.76
N THR A 177 -11.04 -1.89 12.58
CA THR A 177 -10.46 -3.17 12.16
C THR A 177 -8.94 -3.02 11.94
N LYS A 178 -8.14 -4.00 12.35
CA LYS A 178 -6.68 -3.94 12.26
C LYS A 178 -6.22 -3.87 10.80
N GLN A 179 -5.37 -2.89 10.52
CA GLN A 179 -4.70 -2.73 9.23
C GLN A 179 -3.49 -3.67 9.15
N GLY A 180 -3.12 -4.09 7.94
CA GLY A 180 -1.94 -4.91 7.67
C GLY A 180 -2.13 -6.40 7.93
N MET A 181 -3.36 -6.84 8.14
CA MET A 181 -3.68 -8.25 8.38
C MET A 181 -4.13 -8.93 7.08
N ILE A 182 -5.20 -8.42 6.47
CA ILE A 182 -5.80 -9.01 5.27
C ILE A 182 -5.78 -7.98 4.15
N TYR A 183 -5.26 -8.39 3.01
CA TYR A 183 -5.30 -7.62 1.78
C TYR A 183 -6.22 -8.30 0.77
N ARG A 184 -6.75 -7.51 -0.16
CA ARG A 184 -7.51 -8.00 -1.31
C ARG A 184 -7.01 -7.37 -2.60
N CYS A 185 -7.07 -8.10 -3.71
CA CYS A 185 -6.69 -7.60 -5.03
C CYS A 185 -7.40 -8.31 -6.18
N GLY A 186 -7.17 -7.83 -7.41
CA GLY A 186 -7.34 -8.63 -8.63
C GLY A 186 -6.28 -9.72 -8.76
N ARG A 187 -6.27 -10.43 -9.88
CA ARG A 187 -5.32 -11.52 -10.12
C ARG A 187 -3.86 -11.05 -10.15
N LEU A 188 -2.96 -11.97 -9.85
CA LEU A 188 -1.50 -11.79 -9.94
C LEU A 188 -0.91 -12.37 -11.24
N ASN A 189 -1.69 -13.21 -11.92
CA ASN A 189 -1.34 -13.89 -13.16
C ASN A 189 -2.57 -14.02 -14.05
N GLU A 190 -2.32 -14.14 -15.35
CA GLU A 190 -3.36 -14.23 -16.36
C GLU A 190 -4.32 -15.40 -16.09
N SER A 191 -5.62 -15.17 -16.31
CA SER A 191 -6.67 -16.17 -16.17
C SER A 191 -7.07 -16.75 -17.53
N ASP A 192 -7.69 -17.92 -17.52
CA ASP A 192 -8.29 -18.57 -18.69
C ASP A 192 -7.27 -18.91 -19.80
N THR A 193 -6.05 -19.24 -19.38
CA THR A 193 -4.92 -19.61 -20.27
C THR A 193 -4.33 -20.95 -19.89
N ASP A 194 -3.79 -21.66 -20.89
CA ASP A 194 -3.05 -22.92 -20.72
C ASP A 194 -1.56 -22.70 -20.41
N THR A 195 -1.08 -21.46 -20.52
CA THR A 195 0.32 -21.10 -20.26
C THR A 195 0.40 -20.16 -19.07
N VAL A 196 1.21 -20.50 -18.08
CA VAL A 196 1.46 -19.63 -16.94
C VAL A 196 2.07 -18.31 -17.41
N ASN A 197 1.35 -17.22 -17.18
CA ASN A 197 1.78 -15.86 -17.48
C ASN A 197 1.57 -14.96 -16.26
N ILE A 198 2.66 -14.48 -15.66
CA ILE A 198 2.64 -13.67 -14.44
C ILE A 198 2.46 -12.20 -14.81
N GLU A 199 1.46 -11.54 -14.22
CA GLU A 199 1.10 -10.15 -14.52
C GLU A 199 1.69 -9.15 -13.51
N ILE A 200 1.83 -9.56 -12.25
CA ILE A 200 2.50 -8.74 -11.24
C ILE A 200 3.96 -8.50 -11.64
N THR A 201 4.41 -7.25 -11.56
CA THR A 201 5.79 -6.87 -11.91
C THR A 201 6.75 -7.16 -10.76
N ASP A 202 8.06 -7.13 -11.01
CA ASP A 202 9.07 -7.32 -9.97
C ASP A 202 8.95 -6.30 -8.83
N SER A 203 8.68 -5.03 -9.16
CA SER A 203 8.42 -3.98 -8.16
C SER A 203 7.13 -4.22 -7.39
N GLY A 204 6.10 -4.76 -8.05
CA GLY A 204 4.87 -5.21 -7.40
C GLY A 204 5.13 -6.34 -6.41
N ARG A 205 5.92 -7.35 -6.80
CA ARG A 205 6.33 -8.44 -5.92
C ARG A 205 7.12 -7.94 -4.71
N GLN A 206 8.07 -7.04 -4.92
CA GLN A 206 8.81 -6.41 -3.83
C GLN A 206 7.87 -5.70 -2.86
N THR A 207 6.88 -4.97 -3.38
CA THR A 207 5.89 -4.29 -2.55
C THR A 207 5.09 -5.29 -1.71
N MET A 208 4.63 -6.40 -2.30
CA MET A 208 3.88 -7.44 -1.58
C MET A 208 4.74 -8.13 -0.50
N LEU A 209 6.00 -8.45 -0.81
CA LEU A 209 6.86 -9.21 0.10
C LEU A 209 7.48 -8.33 1.19
N ASP A 210 8.04 -7.18 0.82
CA ASP A 210 8.86 -6.39 1.74
C ASP A 210 8.04 -5.33 2.47
N THR A 211 7.13 -4.66 1.75
CA THR A 211 6.33 -3.57 2.33
C THR A 211 5.09 -4.10 3.03
N LEU A 212 4.38 -5.05 2.42
CA LEU A 212 3.14 -5.62 2.97
C LEU A 212 3.38 -6.91 3.77
N GLY A 213 4.54 -7.56 3.60
CA GLY A 213 4.89 -8.76 4.36
C GLY A 213 4.02 -9.98 4.04
N ILE A 214 3.45 -10.08 2.83
CA ILE A 214 2.52 -11.16 2.48
C ILE A 214 3.16 -12.54 2.72
N ARG A 215 2.51 -13.36 3.54
CA ARG A 215 2.91 -14.74 3.86
C ARG A 215 2.00 -15.79 3.25
N THR A 216 0.73 -15.45 3.04
CA THR A 216 -0.28 -16.39 2.52
C THR A 216 -1.06 -15.76 1.37
N GLU A 217 -1.21 -16.50 0.28
CA GLU A 217 -2.06 -16.14 -0.86
C GLU A 217 -3.25 -17.10 -0.93
N ILE A 218 -4.47 -16.56 -0.82
CA ILE A 218 -5.71 -17.29 -1.06
C ILE A 218 -6.22 -16.90 -2.45
N ASP A 219 -6.08 -17.83 -3.39
CA ASP A 219 -6.62 -17.71 -4.75
C ASP A 219 -7.95 -18.44 -4.83
N VAL A 220 -9.04 -17.69 -4.98
CA VAL A 220 -10.39 -18.27 -5.05
C VAL A 220 -10.86 -18.56 -6.48
N ARG A 221 -9.96 -18.46 -7.46
CA ARG A 221 -10.24 -18.80 -8.86
C ARG A 221 -10.38 -20.30 -9.07
N MET A 222 -11.19 -20.66 -10.06
CA MET A 222 -11.48 -22.04 -10.41
C MET A 222 -10.33 -22.65 -11.24
N ALA A 223 -9.56 -23.55 -10.62
CA ALA A 223 -8.52 -24.29 -11.34
C ALA A 223 -9.11 -25.20 -12.43
N ALA A 224 -10.28 -25.81 -12.16
CA ALA A 224 -10.95 -26.72 -13.09
C ALA A 224 -11.35 -26.08 -14.43
N THR A 225 -11.58 -24.76 -14.45
CA THR A 225 -11.93 -24.00 -15.65
C THR A 225 -10.76 -23.18 -16.20
N LYS A 226 -9.53 -23.45 -15.73
CA LYS A 226 -8.29 -22.75 -16.10
C LYS A 226 -8.23 -21.28 -15.66
N GLU A 227 -9.09 -20.86 -14.74
CA GLU A 227 -9.12 -19.48 -14.28
C GLU A 227 -7.85 -19.12 -13.49
N THR A 228 -7.20 -20.10 -12.86
CA THR A 228 -5.90 -19.92 -12.20
C THR A 228 -4.73 -19.76 -13.19
N GLY A 229 -4.93 -19.95 -14.50
CA GLY A 229 -3.85 -19.85 -15.49
C GLY A 229 -2.75 -20.91 -15.33
N GLY A 230 -3.10 -22.05 -14.72
CA GLY A 230 -2.19 -23.20 -14.57
C GLY A 230 -1.16 -23.08 -13.45
N ILE A 231 -1.20 -22.03 -12.62
CA ILE A 231 -0.28 -21.92 -11.48
C ILE A 231 -0.56 -23.01 -10.43
N THR A 232 0.51 -23.43 -9.76
CA THR A 232 0.46 -24.38 -8.63
C THR A 232 1.20 -23.86 -7.39
N ALA A 233 1.78 -22.66 -7.51
CA ALA A 233 2.51 -21.94 -6.47
C ALA A 233 2.25 -20.44 -6.64
N SER A 234 2.53 -19.66 -5.58
CA SER A 234 2.31 -18.21 -5.57
C SER A 234 3.21 -17.52 -6.60
N PRO A 235 2.68 -16.58 -7.41
CA PRO A 235 3.49 -15.68 -8.23
C PRO A 235 4.47 -14.79 -7.43
N LEU A 236 4.24 -14.65 -6.12
CA LEU A 236 5.08 -13.89 -5.21
C LEU A 236 6.36 -14.67 -4.82
N GLY A 237 6.41 -15.98 -5.02
CA GLY A 237 7.57 -16.82 -4.76
C GLY A 237 7.38 -17.84 -3.63
N ASP A 238 8.38 -18.70 -3.45
CA ASP A 238 8.29 -19.90 -2.61
C ASP A 238 8.15 -19.62 -1.11
N SER A 239 8.43 -18.39 -0.67
CA SER A 239 8.22 -17.96 0.73
C SER A 239 6.75 -17.73 1.07
N VAL A 240 5.86 -17.71 0.09
CA VAL A 240 4.42 -17.47 0.27
C VAL A 240 3.66 -18.79 0.18
N VAL A 241 2.85 -19.07 1.20
CA VAL A 241 1.94 -20.22 1.23
C VAL A 241 0.79 -19.97 0.26
N TYR A 242 0.75 -20.74 -0.83
CA TYR A 242 -0.31 -20.67 -1.83
C TYR A 242 -1.47 -21.62 -1.47
N ILE A 243 -2.67 -21.08 -1.34
CA ILE A 243 -3.90 -21.81 -1.04
C ILE A 243 -4.91 -21.54 -2.15
N ASN A 244 -5.06 -22.48 -3.09
CA ASN A 244 -6.21 -22.46 -3.97
C ASN A 244 -7.48 -22.92 -3.20
N CYS A 245 -8.50 -22.08 -3.23
CA CYS A 245 -9.82 -22.33 -2.65
C CYS A 245 -10.89 -22.05 -3.71
N PRO A 246 -11.05 -22.93 -4.70
CA PRO A 246 -11.79 -22.64 -5.92
C PRO A 246 -13.27 -22.41 -5.63
N MET A 247 -13.75 -21.22 -5.93
CA MET A 247 -15.13 -20.78 -5.69
C MET A 247 -15.85 -20.47 -7.01
N GLU A 248 -17.11 -20.88 -7.08
CA GLU A 248 -18.08 -20.46 -8.10
C GLU A 248 -18.35 -18.96 -7.97
N TRP A 249 -18.48 -18.29 -9.11
CA TRP A 249 -18.75 -16.84 -9.19
C TRP A 249 -20.14 -16.52 -9.75
N ASP A 250 -20.76 -17.49 -10.41
CA ASP A 250 -22.14 -17.44 -10.85
C ASP A 250 -23.05 -18.19 -9.86
N GLY A 251 -24.35 -18.22 -10.14
CA GLY A 251 -25.31 -18.95 -9.31
C GLY A 251 -25.50 -18.37 -7.90
N LYS A 252 -25.61 -19.26 -6.92
CA LYS A 252 -25.81 -18.93 -5.50
C LYS A 252 -24.47 -18.98 -4.79
N MET A 253 -23.65 -17.95 -4.99
CA MET A 253 -22.26 -17.90 -4.51
C MET A 253 -22.11 -18.26 -3.02
N PHE A 254 -23.07 -17.95 -2.16
CA PHE A 254 -22.99 -18.34 -0.75
C PHE A 254 -23.24 -19.84 -0.54
N ALA A 255 -24.32 -20.35 -1.12
CA ALA A 255 -24.71 -21.76 -0.96
C ALA A 255 -23.75 -22.70 -1.70
N ASP A 256 -23.33 -22.32 -2.90
CA ASP A 256 -22.53 -23.15 -3.79
C ASP A 256 -21.06 -23.24 -3.32
N ASN A 257 -20.60 -22.30 -2.48
CA ASN A 257 -19.23 -22.23 -1.97
C ASN A 257 -19.08 -22.51 -0.47
N GLN A 258 -20.06 -23.18 0.15
CA GLN A 258 -20.06 -23.42 1.60
C GLN A 258 -18.75 -24.06 2.09
N ALA A 259 -18.25 -25.10 1.43
CA ALA A 259 -17.02 -25.79 1.83
C ALA A 259 -15.78 -24.88 1.76
N GLN A 260 -15.72 -24.01 0.77
CA GLN A 260 -14.66 -23.03 0.58
C GLN A 260 -14.70 -21.96 1.66
N ILE A 261 -15.89 -21.49 2.03
CA ILE A 261 -16.07 -20.53 3.12
C ILE A 261 -15.55 -21.14 4.43
N LEU A 262 -15.93 -22.39 4.75
CA LEU A 262 -15.41 -23.10 5.93
C LEU A 262 -13.88 -23.20 5.93
N LYS A 263 -13.28 -23.59 4.80
CA LYS A 263 -11.82 -23.65 4.66
C LYS A 263 -11.16 -22.30 4.87
N ILE A 264 -11.71 -21.23 4.28
CA ILE A 264 -11.16 -19.88 4.39
C ILE A 264 -11.24 -19.39 5.83
N PHE A 265 -12.36 -19.54 6.52
CA PHE A 265 -12.47 -19.14 7.92
C PHE A 265 -11.53 -19.93 8.85
N SER A 266 -11.23 -21.18 8.53
CA SER A 266 -10.18 -21.93 9.22
C SER A 266 -8.79 -21.33 9.03
N VAL A 267 -8.47 -20.82 7.83
CA VAL A 267 -7.19 -20.14 7.56
C VAL A 267 -7.14 -18.78 8.27
N LEU A 268 -8.25 -18.04 8.27
CA LEU A 268 -8.37 -16.76 8.98
C LEU A 268 -8.24 -16.93 10.50
N ALA A 269 -8.61 -18.09 11.06
CA ALA A 269 -8.42 -18.35 12.49
C ALA A 269 -6.97 -18.67 12.87
N ASP A 270 -6.08 -18.96 11.91
CA ASP A 270 -4.66 -19.23 12.16
C ASP A 270 -3.82 -17.95 12.09
N GLU A 271 -3.25 -17.55 13.22
CA GLU A 271 -2.42 -16.35 13.33
C GLU A 271 -1.17 -16.38 12.44
N ASN A 272 -0.68 -17.58 12.09
CA ASN A 272 0.51 -17.74 11.24
C ASN A 272 0.23 -17.44 9.76
N SER A 273 -1.05 -17.37 9.38
CA SER A 273 -1.45 -17.02 8.01
C SER A 273 -1.15 -15.56 7.68
N TYR A 274 -1.07 -14.68 8.69
CA TYR A 274 -0.99 -13.24 8.51
C TYR A 274 0.44 -12.70 8.35
N PRO A 275 0.64 -11.65 7.53
CA PRO A 275 -0.33 -11.03 6.63
C PRO A 275 -0.71 -11.91 5.43
N LEU A 276 -1.98 -11.87 5.02
CA LEU A 276 -2.48 -12.67 3.89
C LEU A 276 -3.16 -11.80 2.83
N ILE A 277 -3.21 -12.31 1.60
CA ILE A 277 -3.92 -11.69 0.49
C ILE A 277 -4.96 -12.64 -0.11
N ILE A 278 -6.17 -12.11 -0.37
CA ILE A 278 -7.27 -12.86 -0.99
C ILE A 278 -7.58 -12.24 -2.35
N HIS A 279 -7.64 -13.06 -3.41
CA HIS A 279 -7.98 -12.56 -4.74
C HIS A 279 -8.79 -13.54 -5.57
N CYS A 280 -9.48 -12.99 -6.56
CA CYS A 280 -10.09 -13.73 -7.67
C CYS A 280 -9.55 -13.16 -9.00
N ASN A 281 -10.30 -13.19 -10.09
CA ASN A 281 -9.87 -12.57 -11.36
C ASN A 281 -9.72 -11.04 -11.26
N ILE A 282 -10.77 -10.35 -10.78
CA ILE A 282 -10.84 -8.87 -10.72
C ILE A 282 -10.97 -8.32 -9.30
N GLY A 283 -10.89 -9.19 -8.29
CA GLY A 283 -10.96 -8.80 -6.88
C GLY A 283 -12.27 -8.18 -6.45
N THR A 284 -13.39 -8.50 -7.12
CA THR A 284 -14.68 -7.83 -6.90
C THR A 284 -15.78 -8.74 -6.37
N ASP A 285 -16.12 -9.82 -7.09
CA ASP A 285 -17.35 -10.58 -6.79
C ASP A 285 -17.11 -11.63 -5.65
N ARG A 286 -16.38 -12.72 -5.90
CA ARG A 286 -16.03 -13.71 -4.84
C ARG A 286 -15.20 -13.09 -3.71
N THR A 287 -14.14 -12.34 -4.06
CA THR A 287 -13.35 -11.59 -3.08
C THR A 287 -14.19 -10.57 -2.33
N GLY A 288 -15.18 -9.94 -2.96
CA GLY A 288 -16.08 -9.00 -2.30
C GLY A 288 -17.06 -9.68 -1.35
N MET A 289 -17.56 -10.87 -1.68
CA MET A 289 -18.34 -11.67 -0.74
C MET A 289 -17.53 -11.97 0.52
N LEU A 290 -16.30 -12.49 0.39
CA LEU A 290 -15.44 -12.76 1.55
C LEU A 290 -15.12 -11.49 2.34
N SER A 291 -14.83 -10.39 1.64
CA SER A 291 -14.58 -9.09 2.27
C SER A 291 -15.79 -8.57 3.05
N PHE A 292 -16.99 -8.73 2.49
CA PHE A 292 -18.25 -8.38 3.15
C PHE A 292 -18.45 -9.24 4.40
N LEU A 293 -18.33 -10.57 4.30
CA LEU A 293 -18.54 -11.48 5.42
C LEU A 293 -17.55 -11.21 6.56
N ILE A 294 -16.27 -10.98 6.25
CA ILE A 294 -15.24 -10.69 7.25
C ILE A 294 -15.54 -9.36 7.96
N ASN A 295 -15.71 -8.26 7.23
CA ASN A 295 -15.91 -6.95 7.86
C ASN A 295 -17.29 -6.83 8.53
N ALA A 296 -18.33 -7.48 8.00
CA ALA A 296 -19.63 -7.57 8.67
C ALA A 296 -19.52 -8.32 10.00
N LEU A 297 -18.77 -9.43 10.06
CA LEU A 297 -18.48 -10.16 11.30
C LEU A 297 -17.77 -9.26 12.32
N LEU A 298 -16.82 -8.44 11.88
CA LEU A 298 -16.09 -7.48 12.72
C LEU A 298 -16.92 -6.24 13.14
N GLY A 299 -18.20 -6.16 12.73
CA GLY A 299 -19.08 -5.07 13.13
C GLY A 299 -18.86 -3.76 12.37
N VAL A 300 -18.27 -3.81 11.18
CA VAL A 300 -18.22 -2.66 10.28
C VAL A 300 -19.64 -2.30 9.83
N PRO A 301 -20.04 -1.00 9.88
CA PRO A 301 -21.37 -0.58 9.45
C PRO A 301 -21.69 -0.96 8.01
N GLU A 302 -22.95 -1.30 7.76
CA GLU A 302 -23.43 -1.74 6.45
C GLU A 302 -23.11 -0.75 5.32
N GLU A 303 -23.29 0.56 5.53
CA GLU A 303 -22.94 1.59 4.55
C GLU A 303 -21.45 1.60 4.19
N SER A 304 -20.57 1.30 5.14
CA SER A 304 -19.13 1.17 4.91
C SER A 304 -18.82 -0.07 4.05
N LEU A 305 -19.55 -1.18 4.24
CA LEU A 305 -19.43 -2.36 3.38
C LEU A 305 -19.88 -2.08 1.95
N TYR A 306 -20.91 -1.24 1.76
CA TYR A 306 -21.30 -0.77 0.43
C TYR A 306 -20.17 0.03 -0.22
N LYS A 307 -19.52 0.92 0.55
CA LYS A 307 -18.37 1.67 0.06
C LYS A 307 -17.24 0.75 -0.38
N ASP A 308 -16.88 -0.25 0.42
CA ASP A 308 -15.82 -1.20 0.06
C ASP A 308 -16.14 -1.98 -1.23
N TYR A 309 -17.36 -2.50 -1.36
CA TYR A 309 -17.80 -3.20 -2.56
C TYR A 309 -17.71 -2.30 -3.79
N LEU A 310 -18.31 -1.11 -3.69
CA LEU A 310 -18.40 -0.13 -4.77
C LEU A 310 -17.03 0.46 -5.13
N PHE A 311 -16.08 0.52 -4.20
CA PHE A 311 -14.72 0.98 -4.45
C PHE A 311 -14.01 0.15 -5.54
N SER A 312 -14.42 -1.11 -5.74
CA SER A 312 -13.93 -1.95 -6.84
C SER A 312 -14.12 -1.32 -8.22
N ASN A 313 -15.10 -0.42 -8.39
CA ASN A 313 -15.29 0.33 -9.64
C ASN A 313 -14.16 1.31 -9.96
N PHE A 314 -13.33 1.66 -8.98
CA PHE A 314 -12.10 2.40 -9.24
C PHE A 314 -11.03 1.48 -9.84
N GLY A 315 -11.10 0.16 -9.70
CA GLY A 315 -10.18 -0.77 -10.36
C GLY A 315 -10.47 -0.95 -11.85
N ASN A 316 -9.54 -1.58 -12.56
CA ASN A 316 -9.76 -2.08 -13.91
C ASN A 316 -10.44 -3.45 -13.86
N ILE A 317 -11.76 -3.45 -13.66
CA ILE A 317 -12.57 -4.65 -13.38
C ILE A 317 -13.47 -5.07 -14.56
N GLY A 318 -13.20 -4.55 -15.76
CA GLY A 318 -13.94 -4.83 -16.99
C GLY A 318 -15.33 -4.21 -17.10
N GLY A 319 -15.80 -3.50 -16.06
CA GLY A 319 -17.06 -2.75 -16.11
C GLY A 319 -17.71 -2.46 -14.77
N LYS A 320 -18.70 -1.56 -14.81
CA LYS A 320 -19.34 -1.03 -13.62
C LYS A 320 -20.10 -2.11 -12.84
N ARG A 321 -19.87 -2.17 -11.54
CA ARG A 321 -20.61 -2.96 -10.56
C ARG A 321 -21.53 -2.03 -9.73
N PRO A 322 -22.84 -2.01 -10.00
CA PRO A 322 -23.78 -1.19 -9.23
C PRO A 322 -24.11 -1.83 -7.89
N LEU A 323 -24.54 -1.01 -6.92
CA LEU A 323 -24.88 -1.47 -5.56
C LEU A 323 -25.94 -2.58 -5.55
N LYS A 324 -26.90 -2.54 -6.47
CA LYS A 324 -27.93 -3.58 -6.60
C LYS A 324 -27.37 -5.00 -6.78
N ASN A 325 -26.15 -5.14 -7.31
CA ASN A 325 -25.53 -6.45 -7.45
C ASN A 325 -25.19 -7.05 -6.08
N LEU A 326 -24.68 -6.24 -5.15
CA LEU A 326 -24.47 -6.64 -3.75
C LEU A 326 -25.80 -6.90 -3.05
N LEU A 327 -26.75 -5.97 -3.14
CA LEU A 327 -28.02 -6.09 -2.43
C LEU A 327 -28.84 -7.30 -2.89
N ASN A 328 -28.73 -7.70 -4.16
CA ASN A 328 -29.41 -8.88 -4.69
C ASN A 328 -28.58 -10.17 -4.52
N ALA A 329 -27.35 -10.09 -4.00
CA ALA A 329 -26.52 -11.25 -3.82
C ALA A 329 -27.06 -12.15 -2.71
N ASP A 330 -26.94 -13.46 -2.90
CA ASP A 330 -27.46 -14.46 -1.97
C ASP A 330 -26.75 -14.44 -0.61
N TYR A 331 -25.43 -14.16 -0.57
CA TYR A 331 -24.70 -14.01 0.70
C TYR A 331 -25.20 -12.82 1.52
N TYR A 332 -25.53 -11.72 0.85
CA TYR A 332 -26.07 -10.53 1.51
C TYR A 332 -27.44 -10.86 2.11
N GLN A 333 -28.33 -11.47 1.32
CA GLN A 333 -29.66 -11.88 1.79
C GLN A 333 -29.57 -12.91 2.92
N ALA A 334 -28.68 -13.91 2.82
CA ALA A 334 -28.48 -14.91 3.87
C ALA A 334 -28.04 -14.29 5.21
N VAL A 335 -27.13 -13.30 5.17
CA VAL A 335 -26.76 -12.52 6.37
C VAL A 335 -27.96 -11.74 6.88
N MET A 336 -28.66 -11.00 6.02
CA MET A 336 -29.79 -10.16 6.46
C MET A 336 -30.96 -10.95 7.04
N ASP A 337 -31.23 -12.15 6.51
CA ASP A 337 -32.28 -13.06 6.98
C ASP A 337 -31.89 -13.82 8.25
N SER A 338 -30.61 -13.86 8.60
CA SER A 338 -30.13 -14.52 9.82
C SER A 338 -30.59 -13.79 11.08
N LYS A 339 -30.68 -14.55 12.18
CA LYS A 339 -31.07 -14.01 13.49
C LYS A 339 -29.96 -13.12 14.06
N GLY A 340 -30.32 -12.02 14.72
CA GLY A 340 -29.39 -11.06 15.32
C GLY A 340 -29.99 -9.66 15.31
N GLN A 341 -29.60 -8.84 16.29
CA GLN A 341 -29.96 -7.43 16.38
C GLN A 341 -29.01 -6.56 15.57
N THR A 342 -27.72 -6.93 15.53
CA THR A 342 -26.69 -6.23 14.76
C THR A 342 -26.29 -6.99 13.50
N LEU A 343 -25.63 -6.30 12.56
CA LEU A 343 -25.09 -6.94 11.36
C LEU A 343 -24.00 -7.98 11.70
N SER A 344 -23.20 -7.73 12.74
CA SER A 344 -22.20 -8.69 13.23
C SER A 344 -22.84 -9.95 13.78
N GLU A 345 -23.86 -9.84 14.64
CA GLU A 345 -24.58 -11.01 15.17
C GLU A 345 -25.27 -11.81 14.06
N LYS A 346 -25.87 -11.12 13.10
CA LYS A 346 -26.47 -11.74 11.91
C LYS A 346 -25.43 -12.51 11.10
N THR A 347 -24.27 -11.89 10.85
CA THR A 347 -23.16 -12.52 10.12
C THR A 347 -22.60 -13.73 10.87
N TYR A 348 -22.38 -13.59 12.17
CA TYR A 348 -21.93 -14.68 13.04
C TYR A 348 -22.88 -15.88 12.96
N ASN A 349 -24.18 -15.66 13.15
CA ASN A 349 -25.19 -16.71 13.10
C ASN A 349 -25.36 -17.31 11.69
N CYS A 350 -25.18 -16.50 10.65
CA CYS A 350 -25.17 -16.96 9.26
C CYS A 350 -24.02 -17.95 9.01
N LEU A 351 -22.79 -17.57 9.38
CA LEU A 351 -21.59 -18.40 9.22
C LEU A 351 -21.64 -19.67 10.08
N LEU A 352 -22.11 -19.55 11.32
CA LEU A 352 -22.35 -20.70 12.19
C LEU A 352 -23.40 -21.66 11.57
N GLY A 353 -24.47 -21.11 10.97
CA GLY A 353 -25.53 -21.87 10.34
C GLY A 353 -25.08 -22.71 9.14
N ILE A 354 -24.06 -22.25 8.41
CA ILE A 354 -23.43 -23.03 7.33
C ILE A 354 -22.29 -23.94 7.83
N GLY A 355 -22.00 -23.95 9.13
CA GLY A 355 -21.07 -24.89 9.76
C GLY A 355 -19.66 -24.37 9.99
N VAL A 356 -19.40 -23.06 9.91
CA VAL A 356 -18.14 -22.50 10.41
C VAL A 356 -18.11 -22.68 11.94
N PRO A 357 -17.08 -23.32 12.53
CA PRO A 357 -16.98 -23.47 13.98
C PRO A 357 -16.99 -22.12 14.69
N GLY A 358 -17.78 -21.99 15.76
CA GLY A 358 -17.86 -20.76 16.55
C GLY A 358 -16.49 -20.29 17.09
N GLU A 359 -15.65 -21.24 17.53
CA GLU A 359 -14.28 -20.96 17.97
C GLU A 359 -13.40 -20.29 16.90
N GLN A 360 -13.62 -20.61 15.61
CA GLN A 360 -12.91 -19.97 14.51
C GLN A 360 -13.43 -18.55 14.28
N LEU A 361 -14.75 -18.34 14.38
CA LEU A 361 -15.34 -17.01 14.29
C LEU A 361 -14.84 -16.09 15.42
N ASP A 362 -14.84 -16.59 16.65
CA ASP A 362 -14.34 -15.86 17.82
C ASP A 362 -12.86 -15.52 17.65
N ARG A 363 -12.05 -16.46 17.17
CA ARG A 363 -10.62 -16.23 16.92
C ARG A 363 -10.38 -15.20 15.82
N VAL A 364 -11.16 -15.22 14.74
CA VAL A 364 -11.09 -14.19 13.68
C VAL A 364 -11.43 -12.81 14.23
N ILE A 365 -12.45 -12.69 15.07
CA ILE A 365 -12.82 -11.42 15.72
C ILE A 365 -11.67 -10.92 16.60
N GLU A 366 -11.09 -11.79 17.42
CA GLU A 366 -9.97 -11.46 18.30
C GLU A 366 -8.73 -10.97 17.52
N LEU A 367 -8.37 -11.71 16.46
CA LEU A 367 -7.18 -11.42 15.66
C LEU A 367 -7.29 -10.12 14.89
N LEU A 368 -8.49 -9.77 14.38
CA LEU A 368 -8.68 -8.66 13.44
C LEU A 368 -9.30 -7.39 14.04
N SER A 369 -9.82 -7.45 15.27
CA SER A 369 -10.28 -6.25 15.98
C SER A 369 -9.09 -5.54 16.65
N ALA A 370 -9.02 -4.21 16.55
CA ALA A 370 -7.95 -3.40 17.17
C ALA A 370 -8.18 -3.12 18.65
#